data_AF-A0A1V4W9N4-F1
#
_entry.id   AF-A0A1V4W9N4-F1
#
_cell.length_a   1.000
_cell.length_b   1.000
_cell.length_c   1.000
_cell.angle_alpha   90.00
_cell.angle_beta   90.00
_cell.angle_gamma   90.00
#
_symmetry.space_group_name_H-M   'P 1'
#
loop_
_entity.id
_entity.type
_entity.pdbx_description
1 polymer ?
#
loop_
_entity_poly.entity_id
_entity_poly.type
_entity_poly.pdbx_seq_one_letter_code
_entity_poly.pdbx_strand_id
1 'polypeptide(L)' 'MAKGKKFAEVSRTITKNGKKFGCSCGKDDNGYFVYTHRARSKSYESLQKIPIKVLKFIDSTG' A
#
# COMPACT_ATOMS: atom_id res chain seq x y z
N MET A 1 -25.02 1.67 7.62
CA MET A 1 -23.56 1.93 7.59
C MET A 1 -22.91 0.89 6.69
N ALA A 2 -22.34 1.28 5.55
CA ALA A 2 -21.64 0.34 4.68
C ALA A 2 -20.45 -0.24 5.44
N LYS A 3 -20.41 -1.56 5.66
CA LYS A 3 -19.23 -2.23 6.19
C LYS A 3 -18.10 -1.97 5.19
N GLY A 4 -17.08 -1.21 5.59
CA GLY A 4 -15.94 -0.91 4.73
C GLY A 4 -15.38 -2.20 4.12
N LYS A 5 -15.02 -2.17 2.84
CA LYS A 5 -14.43 -3.34 2.15
C LYS A 5 -13.29 -3.89 3.01
N LYS A 6 -13.41 -5.15 3.42
CA LYS A 6 -12.35 -5.84 4.15
C LYS A 6 -11.20 -6.06 3.18
N PHE A 7 -10.01 -5.60 3.56
CA PHE A 7 -8.78 -5.95 2.87
C PHE A 7 -7.94 -6.84 3.79
N ALA A 8 -7.13 -7.71 3.20
CA ALA A 8 -6.15 -8.48 3.96
C ALA A 8 -4.89 -7.64 4.13
N GLU A 9 -4.43 -7.46 5.38
CA GLU A 9 -3.12 -6.89 5.64
C GLU A 9 -2.05 -7.91 5.22
N VAL A 10 -1.10 -7.47 4.39
CA VAL A 10 -0.05 -8.34 3.83
C VAL A 10 1.27 -8.16 4.57
N SER A 11 1.65 -6.90 4.82
CA SER A 11 2.89 -6.53 5.51
C SER A 11 2.79 -5.09 6.00
N ARG A 12 3.54 -4.71 7.04
CA ARG A 12 3.62 -3.33 7.53
C ARG A 12 4.73 -2.50 6.91
N THR A 13 5.54 -3.12 6.05
CA THR A 13 6.65 -2.44 5.37
C THR A 13 6.85 -3.03 3.97
N ILE A 14 7.46 -2.24 3.08
CA ILE A 14 7.82 -2.68 1.73
C ILE A 14 9.23 -2.21 1.37
N THR A 15 10.00 -3.08 0.73
CA THR A 15 11.33 -2.75 0.21
C THR A 15 11.29 -2.71 -1.31
N LYS A 16 11.80 -1.62 -1.89
CA LYS A 16 11.94 -1.47 -3.35
C LYS A 16 13.26 -0.80 -3.69
N ASN A 17 14.02 -1.40 -4.60
CA ASN A 17 15.36 -0.95 -5.00
C ASN A 17 16.30 -0.73 -3.80
N GLY A 18 16.29 -1.66 -2.83
CA GLY A 18 17.11 -1.56 -1.62
C GLY A 18 16.63 -0.54 -0.56
N LYS A 19 15.61 0.28 -0.86
CA LYS A 19 15.02 1.22 0.10
C LYS A 19 13.79 0.60 0.77
N LYS A 20 13.77 0.63 2.10
CA LYS A 20 12.60 0.28 2.93
C LYS A 20 11.67 1.49 3.10
N PHE A 21 10.37 1.26 2.99
CA PHE A 21 9.30 2.22 3.23
C PHE A 21 8.44 1.71 4.41
N GLY A 22 7.99 2.65 5.25
CA GLY A 22 7.20 2.41 6.47
C GLY A 22 5.69 2.34 6.24
N CYS A 23 5.24 2.42 4.99
CA CYS A 23 3.84 2.18 4.65
C CYS A 23 3.47 0.69 4.68
N SER A 24 2.25 0.42 5.12
CA SER A 24 1.66 -0.92 5.13
C SER A 24 1.17 -1.31 3.73
N CYS A 25 1.09 -2.61 3.50
CA CYS A 25 0.64 -3.24 2.27
C CYS A 25 -0.66 -3.98 2.55
N GLY A 26 -1.66 -3.76 1.71
CA GLY A 26 -2.94 -4.46 1.74
C GLY A 26 -3.24 -5.14 0.42
N LYS A 27 -4.12 -6.14 0.46
CA LYS A 27 -4.71 -6.76 -0.73
C LYS A 27 -6.23 -6.71 -0.62
N ASP A 28 -6.87 -6.22 -1.67
CA ASP A 28 -8.31 -6.28 -1.87
C ASP A 28 -8.67 -6.97 -3.19
N ASP A 29 -9.96 -7.02 -3.52
CA ASP A 29 -10.48 -7.65 -4.74
C ASP A 29 -9.90 -7.02 -6.03
N ASN A 30 -9.41 -5.78 -5.95
CA ASN A 30 -8.82 -5.07 -7.08
C ASN A 30 -7.28 -5.23 -7.16
N GLY A 31 -6.66 -5.89 -6.19
CA GLY A 31 -5.23 -6.15 -6.15
C GLY A 31 -4.53 -5.61 -4.90
N TYR A 32 -3.24 -5.29 -5.06
CA TYR A 32 -2.34 -4.87 -3.99
C TYR A 32 -2.21 -3.35 -3.94
N PHE A 33 -2.19 -2.80 -2.74
CA PHE A 33 -2.02 -1.37 -2.52
C PHE A 33 -1.14 -1.13 -1.30
N VAL A 34 -0.63 0.10 -1.19
CA VAL A 34 0.03 0.58 0.03
C VAL A 34 -0.81 1.64 0.70
N TYR A 35 -0.72 1.72 2.02
CA TYR A 35 -1.48 2.67 2.82
C TYR A 35 -0.76 3.03 4.13
N THR A 36 -1.17 4.16 4.67
CA THR A 36 -0.91 4.60 6.04
C THR A 36 -2.26 4.88 6.70
N HIS A 37 -2.26 5.38 7.94
CA HIS A 37 -3.50 5.79 8.60
C HIS A 37 -4.21 6.98 7.90
N ARG A 38 -3.48 7.78 7.09
CA ARG A 38 -3.99 8.99 6.41
C ARG A 38 -4.30 8.80 4.93
N ALA A 39 -3.53 7.97 4.22
CA ALA A 39 -3.69 7.85 2.76
C ALA A 39 -3.50 6.41 2.25
N ARG A 40 -4.04 6.15 1.06
CA ARG A 40 -3.95 4.86 0.36
C ARG A 40 -3.66 5.08 -1.13
N SER A 41 -2.87 4.19 -1.74
CA SER A 41 -2.67 4.16 -3.19
C SER A 41 -3.83 3.47 -3.93
N LYS A 42 -3.88 3.65 -5.25
CA LYS A 42 -4.65 2.75 -6.14
C LYS A 42 -4.19 1.29 -5.95
N SER A 43 -5.04 0.34 -6.31
CA SER A 43 -4.67 -1.08 -6.37
C SER A 43 -3.88 -1.37 -7.66
N TYR A 44 -2.91 -2.26 -7.54
CA TYR A 44 -2.02 -2.74 -8.59
C TYR A 44 -2.01 -4.27 -8.60
N GLU A 45 -1.70 -4.89 -9.74
CA GLU A 45 -1.70 -6.35 -9.87
C GLU A 45 -0.73 -7.05 -8.90
N SER A 46 0.37 -6.40 -8.54
CA SER A 46 1.34 -6.89 -7.54
C SER A 46 2.02 -5.73 -6.81
N LEU A 47 2.60 -6.01 -5.63
CA LEU A 47 3.36 -5.02 -4.86
C LEU A 47 4.55 -4.45 -5.65
N GLN A 48 5.18 -5.25 -6.51
CA GLN A 48 6.31 -4.82 -7.33
C GLN A 48 5.89 -3.80 -8.39
N LYS A 49 4.64 -3.84 -8.87
CA LYS A 49 4.13 -2.86 -9.84
C LYS A 49 3.84 -1.48 -9.23
N ILE A 50 3.80 -1.35 -7.91
CA ILE A 50 3.59 -0.05 -7.25
C ILE A 50 4.79 0.87 -7.52
N PRO A 51 4.61 2.02 -8.19
CA PRO A 51 5.72 2.91 -8.53
C PRO A 51 6.40 3.48 -7.28
N ILE A 52 7.72 3.70 -7.34
CA ILE A 52 8.47 4.27 -6.21
C ILE A 52 7.98 5.66 -5.81
N LYS A 53 7.47 6.46 -6.76
CA LYS A 53 6.86 7.77 -6.50
C LYS A 53 5.62 7.64 -5.61
N VAL A 54 4.83 6.59 -5.81
CA VAL A 54 3.63 6.29 -5.02
C VAL A 54 4.03 5.83 -3.62
N LEU A 55 5.03 4.94 -3.52
CA LEU A 55 5.58 4.53 -2.22
C LEU A 55 6.06 5.74 -1.42
N LYS A 56 6.88 6.62 -2.02
CA LYS A 56 7.37 7.85 -1.38
C LYS A 56 6.22 8.76 -0.90
N PHE A 57 5.21 8.96 -1.74
CA PHE A 57 4.07 9.81 -1.40
C PHE A 57 3.28 9.22 -0.22
N ILE A 58 2.88 7.95 -0.31
CA ILE A 58 2.09 7.30 0.74
C ILE A 58 2.89 7.24 2.05
N ASP A 59 4.16 6.86 2.00
CA ASP A 59 5.07 6.86 3.15
C ASP A 59 5.15 8.25 3.82
N SER A 60 5.23 9.33 3.03
CA SER A 60 5.25 10.72 3.55
C SER A 60 3.93 11.18 4.18
N THR A 61 2.83 10.45 3.96
CA THR A 61 1.55 10.80 4.59
C THR A 61 1.41 10.22 5.99
N GLY A 62 2.11 9.13 6.32
CA GLY A 62 1.92 8.34 7.54
C GLY A 62 2.54 8.92 8.78
#